data_AF-A0A1Q2YVI6-F1
#
_entry.id   AF-A0A1Q2YVI6-F1
#
_cell.length_a   1.000
_cell.length_b   1.000
_cell.length_c   1.000
_cell.angle_alpha   90.00
_cell.angle_beta   90.00
_cell.angle_gamma   90.00
#
_symmetry.space_group_name_H-M   'P 1'
#
loop_
_entity.id
_entity.type
_entity.pdbx_description
1 polymer ?
#
loop_
_entity_poly.entity_id
_entity_poly.type
_entity_poly.pdbx_seq_one_letter_code
_entity_poly.pdbx_strand_id
1 'polypeptide(L)'
;MTGVDLQALAELGRKVLWLATWTIHHANHLRPNTDGLKVGGHQAFSASMATILTTLYLAVLRPEDRVVVNSAFCSVETLMRPRREA
;
A
#
# COMPACT_ATOMS: atom_id res chain seq x y z
N MET A 1 -23.55 -3.08 -11.20
CA MET A 1 -22.19 -3.21 -10.64
C MET A 1 -22.34 -3.94 -9.31
N THR A 2 -21.80 -5.14 -9.22
CA THR A 2 -21.79 -5.96 -7.99
C THR A 2 -21.10 -5.17 -6.88
N GLY A 3 -21.62 -5.26 -5.65
CA GLY A 3 -21.07 -4.58 -4.49
C GLY A 3 -19.60 -4.96 -4.22
N VAL A 4 -18.93 -4.16 -3.40
CA VAL A 4 -17.54 -4.39 -2.99
C VAL A 4 -17.42 -5.76 -2.32
N ASP A 5 -16.59 -6.65 -2.88
CA ASP A 5 -16.26 -7.94 -2.29
C ASP A 5 -15.17 -7.75 -1.21
N LEU A 6 -15.61 -7.68 0.04
CA LEU A 6 -14.74 -7.50 1.20
C LEU A 6 -13.78 -8.69 1.41
N GLN A 7 -14.19 -9.90 1.04
CA GLN A 7 -13.35 -11.09 1.21
C GLN A 7 -12.19 -11.08 0.21
N ALA A 8 -12.47 -10.73 -1.05
CA ALA A 8 -11.45 -10.55 -2.07
C ALA A 8 -10.46 -9.43 -1.69
N LEU A 9 -10.95 -8.31 -1.14
CA LEU A 9 -10.08 -7.22 -0.68
C LEU A 9 -9.17 -7.65 0.48
N ALA A 10 -9.69 -8.41 1.45
CA ALA A 10 -8.89 -8.92 2.57
C ALA A 10 -7.79 -9.88 2.09
N GLU A 11 -8.12 -10.78 1.16
CA GLU A 11 -7.17 -11.69 0.50
C GLU A 11 -6.05 -10.92 -0.22
N LEU A 12 -6.41 -9.89 -0.98
CA LEU A 12 -5.45 -9.05 -1.70
C LEU A 12 -4.58 -8.24 -0.74
N GLY A 13 -5.18 -7.62 0.28
CA GLY A 13 -4.44 -6.87 1.31
C GLY A 13 -3.40 -7.74 2.03
N ARG A 14 -3.75 -8.99 2.34
CA ARG A 14 -2.82 -9.97 2.94
C ARG A 14 -1.64 -10.28 2.02
N LYS A 15 -1.88 -10.46 0.71
CA LYS A 15 -0.81 -10.69 -0.27
C LYS A 15 0.10 -9.48 -0.44
N VAL A 16 -0.48 -8.27 -0.47
CA VAL A 16 0.28 -7.02 -0.55
C VAL A 16 1.19 -6.86 0.68
N LEU A 17 0.66 -7.09 1.87
CA LEU A 17 1.45 -7.04 3.10
C LEU A 17 2.58 -8.07 3.10
N TRP A 18 2.29 -9.31 2.67
CA TRP A 18 3.30 -10.35 2.54
C TRP A 18 4.43 -9.94 1.60
N LEU A 19 4.11 -9.39 0.42
CA LEU A 19 5.11 -8.91 -0.54
C LEU A 19 5.95 -7.74 0.01
N ALA A 20 5.34 -6.81 0.75
CA ALA A 20 6.04 -5.70 1.37
C ALA A 20 7.08 -6.19 2.39
N THR A 21 6.71 -7.13 3.26
CA THR A 21 7.64 -7.75 4.21
C THR A 21 8.69 -8.60 3.50
N TRP A 22 8.31 -9.35 2.46
CA TRP A 22 9.22 -10.18 1.68
C TRP A 22 10.33 -9.37 1.01
N THR A 23 10.04 -8.16 0.54
CA THR A 23 11.03 -7.29 -0.11
C THR A 23 12.23 -7.01 0.82
N ILE A 24 11.97 -6.76 2.11
CA ILE A 24 13.04 -6.56 3.12
C ILE A 24 13.76 -7.87 3.43
N HIS A 25 13.03 -8.99 3.51
CA HIS A 25 13.65 -10.29 3.72
C HIS A 25 14.61 -10.65 2.58
N HIS A 26 14.13 -10.55 1.34
CA HIS A 26 14.90 -10.84 0.13
C HIS A 26 16.16 -9.97 0.04
N ALA A 27 16.05 -8.67 0.30
CA ALA A 27 17.18 -7.76 0.27
C ALA A 27 18.28 -8.11 1.28
N ASN A 28 17.92 -8.68 2.42
CA ASN A 28 18.85 -8.98 3.50
C ASN A 28 19.37 -10.42 3.52
N HIS A 29 18.64 -11.38 2.92
CA HIS A 29 18.96 -12.80 3.04
C HIS A 29 19.17 -13.52 1.71
N LEU A 30 18.66 -12.97 0.59
CA LEU A 30 18.68 -13.66 -0.71
C LEU A 30 19.54 -12.93 -1.75
N ARG A 31 19.52 -11.59 -1.76
CA ARG A 31 20.36 -10.77 -2.65
C ARG A 31 21.85 -10.89 -2.26
N PRO A 32 22.78 -11.03 -3.22
CA PRO A 32 24.22 -10.86 -2.95
C PRO A 32 24.51 -9.49 -2.32
N ASN A 33 25.08 -9.50 -1.12
CA ASN A 33 25.38 -8.29 -0.33
C ASN A 33 26.88 -7.98 -0.37
N THR A 34 27.31 -7.25 -1.39
CA THR A 34 28.73 -6.92 -1.62
C THR A 34 29.27 -5.84 -0.69
N ASP A 35 28.38 -5.00 -0.17
CA ASP A 35 28.66 -3.84 0.69
C ASP A 35 28.42 -4.13 2.18
N GLY A 36 27.83 -5.28 2.52
CA GLY A 36 27.50 -5.68 3.90
C GLY A 36 26.38 -4.86 4.53
N LEU A 37 25.74 -3.95 3.78
CA LEU A 37 24.74 -3.04 4.29
C LEU A 37 23.40 -3.75 4.46
N LYS A 38 22.77 -3.57 5.62
CA LYS A 38 21.42 -4.10 5.90
C LYS A 38 20.35 -3.12 5.43
N VAL A 39 19.34 -3.64 4.74
CA VAL A 39 18.17 -2.87 4.32
C VAL A 39 17.12 -2.89 5.43
N GLY A 40 16.75 -1.71 5.92
CA GLY A 40 15.66 -1.52 6.88
C GLY A 40 14.33 -1.15 6.23
N GLY A 41 13.27 -1.07 7.04
CA GLY A 41 11.98 -0.55 6.62
C GLY A 41 11.15 -0.07 7.81
N HIS A 42 10.20 0.83 7.56
CA HIS A 42 9.28 1.30 8.59
C HIS A 42 8.10 0.34 8.75
N GLN A 43 8.30 -0.70 9.56
CA GLN A 43 7.34 -1.81 9.69
C GLN A 43 6.15 -1.51 10.62
N ALA A 44 6.26 -0.51 11.50
CA ALA A 44 5.25 -0.23 12.53
C ALA A 44 3.85 0.10 11.98
N PHE A 45 3.76 0.53 10.72
CA PHE A 45 2.52 0.99 10.09
C PHE A 45 2.25 0.36 8.72
N SER A 46 3.01 -0.67 8.33
CA SER A 46 2.85 -1.30 7.01
C SER A 46 1.52 -2.03 6.86
N ALA A 47 1.02 -2.64 7.94
CA ALA A 47 -0.24 -3.39 7.91
C ALA A 47 -1.46 -2.46 7.75
N SER A 48 -1.50 -1.35 8.49
CA SER A 48 -2.58 -0.37 8.36
C SER A 48 -2.55 0.31 6.99
N MET A 49 -1.37 0.68 6.51
CA MET A 49 -1.21 1.29 5.18
C MET A 49 -1.63 0.34 4.06
N ALA A 50 -1.24 -0.94 4.13
CA ALA A 50 -1.66 -1.95 3.15
C ALA A 50 -3.20 -2.07 3.09
N THR A 51 -3.89 -2.06 4.23
CA THR A 51 -5.36 -2.12 4.29
C THR A 51 -6.02 -0.88 3.68
N ILE A 52 -5.53 0.32 4.03
CA ILE A 52 -6.08 1.59 3.52
C ILE A 52 -5.88 1.68 2.01
N LEU A 53 -4.65 1.45 1.52
CA LEU A 53 -4.33 1.54 0.10
C LEU A 53 -5.05 0.47 -0.72
N THR A 54 -5.21 -0.75 -0.20
CA THR A 54 -5.98 -1.81 -0.88
C THR A 54 -7.43 -1.38 -1.07
N THR A 55 -8.06 -0.84 -0.02
CA THR A 55 -9.44 -0.34 -0.11
C THR A 55 -9.55 0.82 -1.09
N LEU A 56 -8.63 1.79 -1.02
CA LEU A 56 -8.66 2.96 -1.89
C LEU A 56 -8.48 2.54 -3.36
N TYR A 57 -7.40 1.86 -3.71
CA TYR A 57 -7.08 1.55 -5.10
C TYR A 57 -8.01 0.53 -5.75
N LEU A 58 -8.59 -0.39 -4.98
CA LEU A 58 -9.36 -1.51 -5.55
C LEU A 58 -10.87 -1.37 -5.39
N ALA A 59 -11.35 -0.40 -4.61
CA ALA A 59 -12.78 -0.23 -4.38
C ALA A 59 -13.29 1.22 -4.45
N VAL A 60 -12.47 2.23 -4.21
CA VAL A 60 -12.94 3.62 -4.04
C VAL A 60 -12.45 4.57 -5.12
N LEU A 61 -11.16 4.54 -5.45
CA LEU A 61 -10.52 5.50 -6.35
C LEU A 61 -10.96 5.30 -7.79
N ARG A 62 -11.10 6.42 -8.48
CA ARG A 62 -11.26 6.50 -9.94
C ARG A 62 -9.93 6.83 -10.61
N PRO A 63 -9.80 6.64 -11.94
CA PRO A 63 -8.55 6.90 -12.66
C PRO A 63 -7.99 8.32 -12.49
N GLU A 64 -8.87 9.30 -12.29
CA GLU A 64 -8.54 10.71 -12.06
C GLU A 64 -8.08 11.02 -10.63
N ASP A 65 -8.40 10.16 -9.66
CA ASP A 65 -8.10 10.41 -8.26
C ASP A 65 -6.59 10.24 -8.01
N ARG A 66 -6.08 10.98 -7.02
CA ARG A 66 -4.67 10.98 -6.64
C ARG A 66 -4.54 10.76 -5.15
N VAL A 67 -3.62 9.89 -4.77
CA VAL A 67 -3.31 9.60 -3.37
C VAL A 67 -1.90 10.05 -3.07
N VAL A 68 -1.76 10.80 -1.98
CA VAL A 68 -0.46 11.18 -1.42
C VAL A 68 -0.21 10.30 -0.20
N VAL A 69 0.95 9.64 -0.18
CA VAL A 69 1.44 8.86 0.96
C VAL A 69 2.62 9.61 1.57
N ASN A 70 2.46 10.05 2.82
CA ASN A 70 3.52 10.73 3.56
C ASN A 70 4.21 9.76 4.54
N SER A 71 5.53 9.90 4.71
CA SER A 71 6.33 9.08 5.64
C SER A 71 6.42 9.66 7.04
N ALA A 72 6.24 10.99 7.20
CA ALA A 72 6.38 11.66 8.50
C ALA A 72 5.20 11.35 9.45
N PHE A 73 4.03 11.03 8.89
CA PHE A 73 2.83 10.58 9.59
C PHE A 73 2.11 9.59 8.69
N CYS A 74 1.49 8.55 9.26
CA CYS A 74 0.66 7.57 8.55
C CYS A 74 -0.66 8.21 8.05
N SER A 75 -0.53 9.23 7.21
CA SER A 75 -1.63 9.98 6.60
C SER A 75 -1.65 9.67 5.11
N VAL A 76 -2.82 9.23 4.66
CA VAL A 76 -3.17 9.08 3.27
C VAL A 76 -4.14 10.20 2.94
N GLU A 77 -3.72 11.15 2.12
CA GLU A 77 -4.58 12.25 1.70
C GLU A 77 -4.98 12.06 0.24
N THR A 78 -6.28 12.05 -0.02
CA THR A 78 -6.80 11.93 -1.38
C THR A 78 -6.93 13.33 -1.95
N LEU A 79 -6.08 13.66 -2.92
CA LEU A 79 -6.15 14.91 -3.65
C LEU A 79 -7.24 14.80 -4.72
N MET A 80 -8.49 14.93 -4.30
CA MET A 80 -9.65 15.01 -5.19
C MET A 80 -9.67 16.37 -5.88
N ARG A 81 -9.68 16.42 -7.22
CA ARG A 81 -10.15 17.63 -7.90
C ARG A 81 -11.65 17.77 -7.64
N PRO A 82 -12.17 19.01 -7.50
CA PRO A 82 -13.60 19.21 -7.32
C PRO A 82 -14.35 18.54 -8.47
N ARG A 83 -15.34 17.71 -8.12
CA ARG A 83 -16.30 17.15 -9.08
C ARG A 83 -16.87 18.34 -9.86
N ARG A 84 -16.64 18.38 -11.18
CA ARG A 84 -17.51 19.22 -12.02
C ARG A 84 -18.88 18.55 -11.95
N GLU A 85 -19.80 19.17 -11.22
CA GLU A 85 -21.21 18.84 -11.31
C GLU A 85 -21.60 19.02 -12.79
N ALA A 86 -22.09 17.94 -13.39
CA ALA A 86 -22.68 17.93 -14.73
C ALA A 86 -24.19 17.84 -14.57
#